data_AF-A0A7W1DLG6-F1
#
_entry.id   AF-A0A7W1DLG6-F1
#
_cell.length_a   1.000
_cell.length_b   1.000
_cell.length_c   1.000
_cell.angle_alpha   90.00
_cell.angle_beta   90.00
_cell.angle_gamma   90.00
#
_symmetry.space_group_name_H-M   'P 1'
#
loop_
_entity.id
_entity.type
_entity.pdbx_description
1 polymer ?
#
loop_
_entity_poly.entity_id
_entity_poly.type
_entity_poly.pdbx_seq_one_letter_code
_entity_poly.pdbx_strand_id
1 'polypeptide(L)'
;SPEWVAYAAHNYTGDNLRRRWDDPEVEKVGEHPVIYVGAGSHASYYAPGEYLTELTLPLPKPMARTTSSIRSFWETKLGQYVGDGGEGGGYFSIPFVDYARGDGLSVGEGGDRAWEEPRLLADPIPDWVSGYRGLWGLYARDPFEGEDAPAGPMYNRDKSVNRAWYDPVGWAGLDKVPPPTETLQAILEQRADIISRCGALRAEIDDKSRRLKKLGTELAAIRDRSHLDAPYEEGARLVAELSGELDRLRARLATDEAVSESLEEYADRLRAGERDPARAHISRAHRPASEDELRVSRVAEGWAAISVSLMLISFVGIAMFEREHLISMLVFSIAFFAFVEAGFRGRLVNLVSSANIGLAVVATLIIIYEFFWQLVVAAVLVVGLYVLWDNVRELRR
;
A
#
# COMPACT_ATOMS: atom_id res chain seq x y z
N SER A 1 -2.39 35.20 -1.74
CA SER A 1 -1.62 34.18 -1.00
C SER A 1 -1.76 32.84 -1.70
N PRO A 2 -0.75 31.95 -1.60
CA PRO A 2 -0.88 30.57 -2.06
C PRO A 2 -1.96 29.82 -1.26
N GLU A 3 -2.56 28.80 -1.87
CA GLU A 3 -3.59 27.96 -1.23
C GLU A 3 -2.98 26.70 -0.60
N TRP A 4 -1.94 26.14 -1.22
CA TRP A 4 -1.29 24.91 -0.81
C TRP A 4 0.23 25.06 -0.85
N VAL A 5 0.91 24.28 -0.02
CA VAL A 5 2.36 24.03 -0.08
C VAL A 5 2.57 22.52 -0.14
N ALA A 6 3.55 22.05 -0.90
CA ALA A 6 3.89 20.63 -1.02
C ALA A 6 5.40 20.44 -0.90
N TYR A 7 5.81 19.46 -0.11
CA TYR A 7 7.21 19.14 0.15
C TYR A 7 7.56 17.76 -0.37
N ALA A 8 8.74 17.62 -0.96
CA ALA A 8 9.24 16.33 -1.39
C ALA A 8 9.75 15.53 -0.19
N ALA A 9 9.23 14.32 0.00
CA ALA A 9 9.63 13.45 1.11
C ALA A 9 9.61 11.98 0.68
N HIS A 10 10.42 11.17 1.37
CA HIS A 10 10.50 9.73 1.14
C HIS A 10 9.23 9.01 1.57
N ASN A 11 8.80 7.99 0.82
CA ASN A 11 7.65 7.12 1.15
C ASN A 11 6.27 7.78 1.17
N TYR A 12 6.16 9.01 0.67
CA TYR A 12 4.89 9.72 0.56
C TYR A 12 4.65 10.18 -0.87
N THR A 13 3.38 10.23 -1.25
CA THR A 13 2.93 10.60 -2.59
C THR A 13 1.59 11.32 -2.49
N GLY A 14 1.29 12.15 -3.49
CA GLY A 14 -0.02 12.79 -3.65
C GLY A 14 -0.44 13.60 -2.43
N ASP A 15 -1.62 13.27 -1.90
CA ASP A 15 -2.29 14.03 -0.82
C ASP A 15 -1.43 14.22 0.43
N ASN A 16 -0.61 13.24 0.78
CA ASN A 16 0.15 13.29 2.02
C ASN A 16 1.31 14.30 1.97
N LEU A 17 1.75 14.69 0.76
CA LEU A 17 2.86 15.64 0.55
C LEU A 17 2.47 17.09 0.82
N ARG A 18 1.17 17.43 0.72
CA ARG A 18 0.71 18.82 0.77
C ARG A 18 0.06 19.20 2.09
N ARG A 19 0.18 20.47 2.44
CA ARG A 19 -0.55 21.14 3.51
C ARG A 19 -1.24 22.38 2.96
N ARG A 20 -2.43 22.68 3.48
CA ARG A 20 -3.11 23.93 3.14
C ARG A 20 -2.31 25.08 3.72
N TRP A 21 -2.28 26.22 3.03
CA TRP A 21 -1.44 27.34 3.45
C TRP A 21 -1.80 27.85 4.85
N ASP A 22 -3.06 27.80 5.26
CA ASP A 22 -3.53 28.20 6.58
C ASP A 22 -3.38 27.11 7.66
N ASP A 23 -2.81 25.95 7.34
CA ASP A 23 -2.59 24.88 8.30
C ASP A 23 -1.54 25.31 9.34
N PRO A 24 -1.81 25.16 10.66
CA PRO A 24 -0.84 25.46 11.71
C PRO A 24 0.49 24.68 11.62
N GLU A 25 0.56 23.57 10.88
CA GLU A 25 1.82 22.84 10.61
C GLU A 25 2.74 23.61 9.67
N VAL A 26 2.20 24.53 8.88
CA VAL A 26 2.98 25.32 7.92
C VAL A 26 3.54 26.53 8.66
N GLU A 27 4.72 26.36 9.24
CA GLU A 27 5.47 27.47 9.81
C GLU A 27 5.95 28.42 8.69
N LYS A 28 5.94 29.73 8.97
CA LYS A 28 6.24 30.78 7.97
C LYS A 28 7.06 31.90 8.61
N VAL A 29 7.96 32.46 7.82
CA VAL A 29 8.62 33.74 8.09
C VAL A 29 8.16 34.72 7.01
N GLY A 30 7.34 35.71 7.38
CA GLY A 30 6.67 36.57 6.40
C GLY A 30 5.77 35.77 5.47
N GLU A 31 6.03 35.83 4.16
CA GLU A 31 5.32 35.03 3.14
C GLU A 31 6.05 33.73 2.76
N HIS A 32 7.19 33.42 3.40
CA HIS A 32 8.03 32.27 3.08
C HIS A 32 7.74 31.09 4.01
N PRO A 33 7.45 29.88 3.48
CA PRO A 33 7.26 28.71 4.32
C PRO A 33 8.60 28.18 4.83
N VAL A 34 8.62 27.72 6.08
CA VAL A 34 9.80 27.11 6.71
C VAL A 34 9.84 25.62 6.37
N ILE A 35 10.98 25.14 5.89
CA ILE A 35 11.19 23.76 5.47
C ILE A 35 12.28 23.15 6.33
N TYR A 36 11.94 22.09 7.07
CA TYR A 36 12.91 21.32 7.83
C TYR A 36 13.51 20.24 6.92
N VAL A 37 14.77 20.43 6.52
CA VAL A 37 15.46 19.52 5.60
C VAL A 37 16.12 18.39 6.38
N GLY A 38 15.89 17.16 5.96
CA GLY A 38 16.47 15.95 6.52
C GLY A 38 17.97 15.82 6.23
N ALA A 39 18.77 15.61 7.27
CA ALA A 39 20.21 15.45 7.17
C ALA A 39 20.58 14.15 6.41
N GLY A 40 21.19 14.32 5.24
CA GLY A 40 21.69 13.21 4.41
C GLY A 40 20.69 12.68 3.37
N SER A 41 19.38 12.81 3.62
CA SER A 41 18.34 12.32 2.70
C SER A 41 17.79 13.42 1.78
N HIS A 42 17.93 14.69 2.17
CA HIS A 42 17.36 15.88 1.52
C HIS A 42 15.81 15.89 1.44
N ALA A 43 15.12 15.01 2.17
CA ALA A 43 13.67 15.11 2.32
C ALA A 43 13.27 16.38 3.08
N SER A 44 12.07 16.86 2.79
CA SER A 44 11.51 18.10 3.32
C SER A 44 10.34 17.80 4.25
N TYR A 45 10.37 18.41 5.43
CA TYR A 45 9.39 18.18 6.50
C TYR A 45 8.78 19.48 7.00
N TYR A 46 7.52 19.39 7.48
CA TYR A 46 6.76 20.52 8.01
C TYR A 46 7.05 20.83 9.49
N ALA A 47 7.63 19.88 10.22
CA ALA A 47 7.94 20.03 11.63
C ALA A 47 9.34 19.51 11.94
N PRO A 48 10.02 20.08 12.96
CA PRO A 48 11.32 19.59 13.36
C PRO A 48 11.21 18.23 14.06
N GLY A 49 12.19 17.35 13.84
CA GLY A 49 12.33 16.11 14.59
C GLY A 49 13.10 15.01 13.89
N GLU A 50 13.02 13.80 14.44
CA GLU A 50 13.62 12.58 13.88
C GLU A 50 12.52 11.76 13.21
N TYR A 51 12.68 11.42 11.93
CA TYR A 51 11.66 10.72 11.14
C TYR A 51 12.15 9.33 10.77
N LEU A 52 11.37 8.32 11.15
CA LEU A 52 11.63 6.94 10.74
C LEU A 52 11.18 6.74 9.30
N THR A 53 12.15 6.46 8.44
CA THR A 53 11.94 6.25 7.00
C THR A 53 12.39 4.84 6.64
N GLU A 54 11.66 4.18 5.73
CA GLU A 54 12.08 2.91 5.17
C GLU A 54 12.66 3.13 3.78
N LEU A 55 13.89 2.70 3.53
CA LEU A 55 14.44 2.64 2.17
C LEU A 55 14.07 1.29 1.56
N THR A 56 13.13 1.26 0.62
CA THR A 56 12.75 0.04 -0.10
C THR A 56 13.79 -0.28 -1.18
N LEU A 57 14.62 -1.29 -0.95
CA LEU A 57 15.62 -1.74 -1.91
C LEU A 57 15.03 -2.84 -2.81
N PRO A 58 15.19 -2.77 -4.14
CA PRO A 58 14.72 -3.82 -5.04
C PRO A 58 15.52 -5.11 -4.81
N LEU A 59 14.83 -6.24 -4.56
CA LEU A 59 15.51 -7.53 -4.48
C LEU A 59 16.10 -7.94 -5.85
N PRO A 60 17.22 -8.69 -5.88
CA PRO A 60 17.76 -9.23 -7.10
C PRO A 60 16.71 -10.04 -7.89
N LYS A 61 16.61 -9.79 -9.20
CA LYS A 61 15.65 -10.42 -10.13
C LYS A 61 15.43 -11.95 -10.00
N PRO A 62 16.43 -12.80 -9.69
CA PRO A 62 16.16 -14.23 -9.49
C PRO A 62 15.38 -14.54 -8.21
N MET A 63 15.54 -13.76 -7.12
CA MET A 63 14.86 -14.01 -5.83
C MET A 63 13.41 -13.53 -5.83
N ALA A 64 13.09 -12.46 -6.56
CA ALA A 64 11.73 -11.94 -6.70
C ALA A 64 10.76 -12.94 -7.37
N ARG A 65 11.28 -13.81 -8.26
CA ARG A 65 10.47 -14.84 -8.96
C ARG A 65 10.14 -16.05 -8.10
N THR A 66 10.97 -16.37 -7.10
CA THR A 66 10.76 -17.52 -6.21
C THR A 66 9.75 -17.19 -5.11
N THR A 67 9.75 -15.95 -4.62
CA THR A 67 8.82 -15.49 -3.57
C THR A 67 7.37 -15.37 -4.07
N SER A 68 7.15 -14.98 -5.34
CA SER A 68 5.80 -14.91 -5.91
C SER A 68 5.14 -16.29 -6.07
N SER A 69 5.92 -17.30 -6.44
CA SER A 69 5.41 -18.68 -6.68
C SER A 69 5.10 -19.43 -5.39
N ILE A 70 5.84 -19.14 -4.32
CA ILE A 70 5.52 -19.66 -2.99
C ILE A 70 4.23 -18.97 -2.53
N ARG A 71 4.14 -17.64 -2.58
CA ARG A 71 2.95 -16.93 -2.11
C ARG A 71 1.65 -17.35 -2.80
N SER A 72 1.66 -17.54 -4.13
CA SER A 72 0.46 -18.00 -4.85
C SER A 72 0.05 -19.43 -4.45
N PHE A 73 1.01 -20.33 -4.20
CA PHE A 73 0.72 -21.66 -3.69
C PHE A 73 0.06 -21.62 -2.30
N TRP A 74 0.53 -20.71 -1.43
CA TRP A 74 0.01 -20.57 -0.06
C TRP A 74 -1.34 -19.84 0.00
N GLU A 75 -1.54 -18.78 -0.78
CA GLU A 75 -2.83 -18.06 -0.91
C GLU A 75 -3.94 -18.98 -1.45
N THR A 76 -3.59 -19.88 -2.37
CA THR A 76 -4.58 -20.76 -3.02
C THR A 76 -4.90 -22.01 -2.20
N LYS A 77 -4.00 -22.48 -1.31
CA LYS A 77 -4.18 -23.75 -0.57
C LYS A 77 -4.54 -23.61 0.91
N LEU A 78 -4.24 -22.48 1.57
CA LEU A 78 -4.39 -22.35 3.03
C LEU A 78 -5.36 -21.26 3.51
N GLY A 79 -5.99 -20.50 2.62
CA GLY A 79 -7.18 -19.69 2.95
C GLY A 79 -6.98 -18.67 4.08
N GLN A 80 -5.76 -18.17 4.31
CA GLN A 80 -5.51 -17.11 5.28
C GLN A 80 -5.61 -15.75 4.57
N TYR A 81 -6.74 -15.08 4.80
CA TYR A 81 -6.95 -13.67 4.48
C TYR A 81 -6.08 -12.84 5.43
N VAL A 82 -4.89 -12.41 4.98
CA VAL A 82 -4.16 -11.32 5.64
C VAL A 82 -4.60 -10.03 4.95
N GLY A 83 -5.18 -9.14 5.73
CA GLY A 83 -5.83 -7.91 5.29
C GLY A 83 -4.94 -7.02 4.43
N ASP A 84 -5.61 -6.51 3.40
CA ASP A 84 -5.43 -5.30 2.59
C ASP A 84 -4.12 -4.49 2.62
N GLY A 85 -3.70 -4.08 1.42
CA GLY A 85 -3.01 -2.81 1.20
C GLY A 85 -1.49 -2.82 1.15
N GLY A 86 -0.89 -3.53 0.20
CA GLY A 86 0.54 -3.37 -0.09
C GLY A 86 0.94 -3.99 -1.42
N GLU A 87 0.85 -3.20 -2.50
CA GLU A 87 1.61 -3.49 -3.72
C GLU A 87 3.10 -3.62 -3.35
N GLY A 88 3.74 -4.70 -3.78
CA GLY A 88 5.20 -4.82 -3.74
C GLY A 88 5.71 -6.16 -3.21
N GLY A 89 5.53 -7.22 -4.00
CA GLY A 89 6.37 -8.40 -3.86
C GLY A 89 7.84 -8.04 -4.14
N GLY A 90 8.71 -8.25 -3.15
CA GLY A 90 10.15 -8.37 -3.35
C GLY A 90 11.01 -7.14 -3.03
N TYR A 91 10.73 -6.42 -1.94
CA TYR A 91 11.58 -5.32 -1.46
C TYR A 91 12.14 -5.62 -0.07
N PHE A 92 13.40 -5.24 0.17
CA PHE A 92 14.03 -5.23 1.50
C PHE A 92 14.05 -3.78 2.01
N SER A 93 13.34 -3.51 3.11
CA SER A 93 13.32 -2.18 3.73
C SER A 93 14.41 -2.05 4.79
N ILE A 94 15.36 -1.14 4.61
CA ILE A 94 16.28 -0.74 5.68
C ILE A 94 15.68 0.48 6.40
N PRO A 95 15.40 0.41 7.70
CA PRO A 95 15.00 1.57 8.47
C PRO A 95 16.18 2.54 8.58
N PHE A 96 15.93 3.81 8.28
CA PHE A 96 16.88 4.89 8.45
C PHE A 96 16.19 6.04 9.18
N VAL A 97 16.93 6.73 10.05
CA VAL A 97 16.44 7.90 10.77
C VAL A 97 16.84 9.14 9.99
N ASP A 98 15.85 9.89 9.53
CA ASP A 98 16.10 11.19 8.94
C ASP A 98 16.05 12.28 10.02
N TYR A 99 17.12 13.06 10.11
CA TYR A 99 17.28 14.09 11.14
C TYR A 99 16.91 15.45 10.57
N ALA A 100 15.67 15.86 10.79
CA ALA A 100 15.15 17.18 10.40
C ALA A 100 14.94 18.03 11.65
N ARG A 101 15.91 18.10 12.56
CA ARG A 101 15.73 18.69 13.91
C ARG A 101 15.63 20.21 13.94
N GLY A 102 16.02 20.90 12.86
CA GLY A 102 16.03 22.37 12.81
C GLY A 102 17.13 23.02 13.65
N ASP A 103 18.10 22.25 14.14
CA ASP A 103 19.26 22.70 14.94
C ASP A 103 20.50 23.03 14.07
N GLY A 104 20.34 22.98 12.75
CA GLY A 104 21.39 23.26 11.76
C GLY A 104 21.40 24.70 11.25
N LEU A 105 22.14 24.93 10.17
CA LEU A 105 22.20 26.21 9.48
C LEU A 105 20.84 26.57 8.86
N SER A 106 20.35 27.77 9.14
CA SER A 106 19.15 28.32 8.53
C SER A 106 19.49 29.16 7.29
N VAL A 107 18.73 28.96 6.20
CA VAL A 107 18.88 29.72 4.95
C VAL A 107 17.55 30.40 4.63
N GLY A 108 17.56 31.72 4.53
CA GLY A 108 16.44 32.53 4.11
C GLY A 108 16.33 33.85 4.85
N GLU A 109 15.18 34.50 4.71
CA GLU A 109 14.89 35.75 5.41
C GLU A 109 14.95 35.54 6.93
N GLY A 110 15.80 36.31 7.62
CA GLY A 110 15.98 36.18 9.07
C GLY A 110 16.84 35.00 9.54
N GLY A 111 17.42 34.21 8.62
CA GLY A 111 18.30 33.08 8.95
C GLY A 111 19.79 33.43 8.96
N ASP A 112 20.63 32.42 9.19
CA ASP A 112 22.10 32.52 9.21
C ASP A 112 22.70 32.88 7.86
N ARG A 113 22.02 32.52 6.77
CA ARG A 113 22.36 32.92 5.40
C ARG A 113 21.13 33.45 4.68
N ALA A 114 21.31 34.49 3.87
CA ALA A 114 20.25 34.99 3.01
C ALA A 114 20.08 34.13 1.75
N TRP A 115 18.89 34.21 1.14
CA TRP A 115 18.69 33.71 -0.21
C TRP A 115 19.50 34.54 -1.21
N GLU A 116 20.16 33.85 -2.15
CA GLU A 116 20.65 34.49 -3.36
C GLU A 116 19.49 34.71 -4.35
N GLU A 117 19.72 35.54 -5.37
CA GLU A 117 18.73 35.77 -6.41
C GLU A 117 18.36 34.44 -7.10
N PRO A 118 17.06 34.06 -7.16
CA PRO A 118 16.65 32.77 -7.70
C PRO A 118 16.94 32.72 -9.19
N ARG A 119 17.63 31.65 -9.61
CA ARG A 119 17.85 31.37 -11.03
C ARG A 119 16.68 30.58 -11.59
N LEU A 120 15.79 31.27 -12.30
CA LEU A 120 14.66 30.64 -12.95
C LEU A 120 15.13 29.72 -14.09
N LEU A 121 14.61 28.50 -14.11
CA LEU A 121 14.79 27.55 -15.22
C LEU A 121 13.80 27.94 -16.32
N ALA A 122 14.13 28.99 -17.07
CA ALA A 122 13.29 29.52 -18.14
C ALA A 122 13.30 28.62 -19.40
N ASP A 123 12.41 28.93 -20.35
CA ASP A 123 12.40 28.34 -21.69
C ASP A 123 13.36 29.10 -22.62
N PRO A 124 14.32 28.46 -23.32
CA PRO A 124 14.58 27.01 -23.33
C PRO A 124 15.22 26.49 -22.05
N ILE A 125 14.75 25.32 -21.61
CA ILE A 125 15.31 24.61 -20.45
C ILE A 125 16.82 24.44 -20.64
N PRO A 126 17.66 24.87 -19.68
CA PRO A 126 19.11 24.78 -19.80
C PRO A 126 19.60 23.36 -20.10
N ASP A 127 20.62 23.24 -20.97
CA ASP A 127 21.17 21.95 -21.42
C ASP A 127 21.63 21.03 -20.28
N TRP A 128 22.14 21.61 -19.20
CA TRP A 128 22.57 20.85 -18.01
C TRP A 128 21.40 20.23 -17.23
N VAL A 129 20.17 20.70 -17.44
CA VAL A 129 18.95 20.09 -16.90
C VAL A 129 18.37 19.09 -17.91
N SER A 130 18.16 19.53 -19.14
CA SER A 130 17.48 18.75 -20.17
C SER A 130 18.32 17.56 -20.68
N GLY A 131 19.65 17.70 -20.69
CA GLY A 131 20.60 16.69 -21.14
C GLY A 131 21.14 15.78 -20.03
N TYR A 132 20.92 16.11 -18.76
CA TYR A 132 21.50 15.35 -17.65
C TYR A 132 20.61 14.16 -17.24
N ARG A 133 21.19 12.97 -17.17
CA ARG A 133 20.56 11.69 -16.73
C ARG A 133 21.34 10.99 -15.62
N GLY A 134 22.29 11.70 -15.02
CA GLY A 134 23.17 11.16 -13.99
C GLY A 134 22.62 11.37 -12.58
N LEU A 135 23.48 11.11 -11.60
CA LEU A 135 23.23 11.35 -10.20
C LEU A 135 24.03 12.55 -9.69
N TRP A 136 23.37 13.45 -8.95
CA TRP A 136 23.98 14.64 -8.36
C TRP A 136 24.76 14.29 -7.09
N GLY A 137 26.02 13.91 -7.27
CA GLY A 137 26.93 13.63 -6.17
C GLY A 137 27.72 12.35 -6.41
N LEU A 138 27.99 11.60 -5.33
CA LEU A 138 28.74 10.36 -5.37
C LEU A 138 27.93 9.26 -6.08
N TYR A 139 28.54 8.63 -7.09
CA TYR A 139 28.04 7.39 -7.67
C TYR A 139 28.86 6.23 -7.11
N ALA A 140 28.36 5.63 -6.03
CA ALA A 140 29.02 4.56 -5.28
C ALA A 140 29.01 3.22 -6.06
N ARG A 141 28.11 3.09 -7.05
CA ARG A 141 27.90 1.84 -7.82
C ARG A 141 27.53 0.67 -6.91
N ASP A 142 26.84 0.97 -5.81
CA ASP A 142 26.31 -0.03 -4.90
C ASP A 142 25.18 -0.82 -5.61
N PRO A 143 25.23 -2.16 -5.65
CA PRO A 143 24.17 -3.00 -6.20
C PRO A 143 22.77 -2.74 -5.65
N PHE A 144 22.67 -2.16 -4.46
CA PHE A 144 21.41 -1.84 -3.80
C PHE A 144 20.97 -0.38 -3.99
N GLU A 145 21.77 0.46 -4.64
CA GLU A 145 21.50 1.89 -4.89
C GLU A 145 21.24 2.72 -3.61
N GLY A 146 21.54 2.18 -2.43
CA GLY A 146 21.27 2.84 -1.15
C GLY A 146 22.23 4.00 -0.88
N GLU A 147 23.47 3.87 -1.35
CA GLU A 147 24.54 4.88 -1.18
C GLU A 147 24.73 5.80 -2.38
N ASP A 148 23.97 5.56 -3.46
CA ASP A 148 24.05 6.36 -4.68
C ASP A 148 23.37 7.72 -4.49
N ALA A 149 23.96 8.78 -5.07
CA ALA A 149 23.43 10.13 -5.02
C ALA A 149 21.99 10.25 -5.59
N PRO A 150 21.25 11.33 -5.26
CA PRO A 150 19.95 11.60 -5.86
C PRO A 150 20.08 11.84 -7.37
N ALA A 151 19.01 11.53 -8.12
CA ALA A 151 18.96 11.86 -9.54
C ALA A 151 18.80 13.38 -9.76
N GLY A 152 19.07 13.84 -10.98
CA GLY A 152 18.78 15.22 -11.37
C GLY A 152 17.28 15.56 -11.31
N PRO A 153 16.90 16.83 -11.50
CA PRO A 153 15.55 17.32 -11.25
C PRO A 153 14.55 16.83 -12.30
N MET A 154 14.99 16.66 -13.56
CA MET A 154 14.11 16.30 -14.67
C MET A 154 13.96 14.78 -14.86
N TYR A 155 14.90 13.97 -14.40
CA TYR A 155 14.91 12.53 -14.66
C TYR A 155 15.19 11.72 -13.41
N ASN A 156 14.51 10.58 -13.30
CA ASN A 156 14.72 9.61 -12.23
C ASN A 156 16.04 8.83 -12.43
N ARG A 157 16.43 8.02 -11.44
CA ARG A 157 17.63 7.16 -11.51
C ARG A 157 17.61 6.18 -12.69
N ASP A 158 16.43 5.70 -13.06
CA ASP A 158 16.19 4.83 -14.22
C ASP A 158 16.14 5.57 -15.56
N LYS A 159 16.38 6.89 -15.54
CA LYS A 159 16.37 7.81 -16.69
C LYS A 159 14.98 8.12 -17.27
N SER A 160 13.91 7.62 -16.64
CA SER A 160 12.55 8.07 -16.94
C SER A 160 12.36 9.54 -16.53
N VAL A 161 11.38 10.23 -17.13
CA VAL A 161 11.08 11.62 -16.78
C VAL A 161 10.43 11.66 -15.39
N ASN A 162 10.94 12.53 -14.51
CA ASN A 162 10.41 12.66 -13.16
C ASN A 162 9.00 13.30 -13.18
N ARG A 163 8.03 12.69 -12.51
CA ARG A 163 6.66 13.22 -12.43
C ARG A 163 6.60 14.60 -11.78
N ALA A 164 7.41 14.85 -10.75
CA ALA A 164 7.48 16.16 -10.12
C ALA A 164 7.93 17.27 -11.09
N TRP A 165 8.60 16.90 -12.20
CA TRP A 165 9.03 17.83 -13.23
C TRP A 165 7.92 18.15 -14.24
N TYR A 166 7.28 17.13 -14.83
CA TYR A 166 6.31 17.35 -15.92
C TYR A 166 4.85 17.51 -15.44
N ASP A 167 4.52 17.01 -14.24
CA ASP A 167 3.19 17.06 -13.62
C ASP A 167 3.32 17.36 -12.11
N PRO A 168 3.78 18.57 -11.72
CA PRO A 168 3.95 18.92 -10.32
C PRO A 168 2.62 18.98 -9.56
N VAL A 169 1.53 19.33 -10.24
CA VAL A 169 0.18 19.42 -9.65
C VAL A 169 -0.35 18.03 -9.31
N GLY A 170 -0.29 17.08 -10.25
CA GLY A 170 -0.69 15.70 -9.99
C GLY A 170 0.30 14.94 -9.09
N TRP A 171 1.60 15.29 -9.11
CA TRP A 171 2.57 14.79 -8.13
C TRP A 171 2.17 15.14 -6.69
N ALA A 172 1.70 16.37 -6.47
CA ALA A 172 1.17 16.83 -5.18
C ALA A 172 -0.29 16.39 -4.93
N GLY A 173 -0.92 15.66 -5.85
CA GLY A 173 -2.31 15.20 -5.78
C GLY A 173 -3.37 16.30 -5.87
N LEU A 174 -3.01 17.47 -6.41
CA LEU A 174 -3.91 18.63 -6.56
C LEU A 174 -4.71 18.62 -7.86
N ASP A 175 -4.40 17.72 -8.79
CA ASP A 175 -5.07 17.55 -10.09
C ASP A 175 -6.57 17.21 -9.96
N LYS A 176 -6.97 16.66 -8.82
CA LYS A 176 -8.36 16.35 -8.46
C LYS A 176 -9.07 17.41 -7.61
N VAL A 177 -8.36 18.49 -7.24
CA VAL A 177 -8.89 19.54 -6.36
C VAL A 177 -9.04 20.83 -7.19
N PRO A 178 -10.27 21.31 -7.42
CA PRO A 178 -10.45 22.56 -8.15
C PRO A 178 -9.89 23.74 -7.33
N PRO A 179 -9.36 24.78 -7.99
CA PRO A 179 -8.99 26.02 -7.32
C PRO A 179 -10.18 26.59 -6.51
N PRO A 180 -9.95 27.28 -5.37
CA PRO A 180 -11.02 27.80 -4.53
C PRO A 180 -12.05 28.68 -5.26
N THR A 181 -11.61 29.41 -6.30
CA THR A 181 -12.45 30.26 -7.13
C THR A 181 -13.40 29.48 -8.05
N GLU A 182 -13.08 28.22 -8.34
CA GLU A 182 -13.80 27.34 -9.27
C GLU A 182 -14.56 26.24 -8.53
N THR A 183 -14.21 25.94 -7.27
CA THR A 183 -14.80 24.84 -6.48
C THR A 183 -16.32 24.87 -6.46
N LEU A 184 -16.93 26.04 -6.20
CA LEU A 184 -18.38 26.16 -6.15
C LEU A 184 -19.03 25.87 -7.51
N GLN A 185 -18.45 26.36 -8.60
CA GLN A 185 -18.95 26.11 -9.94
C GLN A 185 -18.86 24.62 -10.29
N ALA A 186 -17.72 23.97 -10.02
CA ALA A 186 -17.52 22.55 -10.26
C ALA A 186 -18.54 21.67 -9.51
N ILE A 187 -18.87 22.02 -8.27
CA ILE A 187 -19.89 21.31 -7.47
C ILE A 187 -21.28 21.45 -8.09
N LEU A 188 -21.65 22.66 -8.54
CA LEU A 188 -22.96 22.91 -9.13
C LEU A 188 -23.11 22.21 -10.49
N GLU A 189 -22.05 22.19 -11.30
CA GLU A 189 -22.00 21.43 -12.55
C GLU A 189 -22.16 19.93 -12.29
N GLN A 190 -21.37 19.36 -11.37
CA GLN A 190 -21.47 17.95 -10.99
C GLN A 190 -22.87 17.60 -10.46
N ARG A 191 -23.49 18.50 -9.67
CA ARG A 191 -24.85 18.30 -9.17
C ARG A 191 -25.88 18.30 -10.30
N ALA A 192 -25.76 19.20 -11.26
CA ALA A 192 -26.65 19.26 -12.42
C ALA A 192 -26.58 17.97 -13.25
N ASP A 193 -25.38 17.43 -13.45
CA ASP A 193 -25.17 16.16 -14.14
C ASP A 193 -25.85 14.98 -13.42
N ILE A 194 -25.74 14.93 -12.08
CA ILE A 194 -26.41 13.92 -11.27
C ILE A 194 -27.93 14.06 -11.37
N ILE A 195 -28.48 15.27 -11.30
CA ILE A 195 -29.93 15.50 -11.44
C ILE A 195 -30.43 15.02 -12.81
N SER A 196 -29.69 15.32 -13.88
CA SER A 196 -29.99 14.83 -15.23
C SER A 196 -30.01 13.29 -15.28
N ARG A 197 -28.99 12.66 -14.68
CA ARG A 197 -28.91 11.19 -14.56
C ARG A 197 -30.06 10.59 -13.75
N CYS A 198 -30.47 11.21 -12.64
CA CYS A 198 -31.64 10.80 -11.86
C CYS A 198 -32.92 10.86 -12.70
N GLY A 199 -33.09 11.92 -13.52
CA GLY A 199 -34.20 12.04 -14.46
C GLY A 199 -34.26 10.87 -15.45
N ALA A 200 -33.11 10.50 -16.04
CA ALA A 200 -33.01 9.35 -16.94
C ALA A 200 -33.31 8.02 -16.23
N LEU A 201 -32.75 7.80 -15.03
CA LEU A 201 -32.99 6.59 -14.23
C LEU A 201 -34.47 6.44 -13.85
N ARG A 202 -35.16 7.52 -13.47
CA ARG A 202 -36.61 7.47 -13.17
C ARG A 202 -37.42 7.03 -14.38
N ALA A 203 -37.12 7.57 -15.57
CA ALA A 203 -37.80 7.18 -16.80
C ALA A 203 -37.57 5.69 -17.14
N GLU A 204 -36.34 5.20 -16.95
CA GLU A 204 -35.99 3.79 -17.16
C GLU A 204 -36.68 2.86 -16.15
N ILE A 205 -36.69 3.23 -14.87
CA ILE A 205 -37.39 2.52 -13.79
C ILE A 205 -38.88 2.44 -14.10
N ASP A 206 -39.50 3.53 -14.53
CA ASP A 206 -40.91 3.56 -14.89
C ASP A 206 -41.22 2.63 -16.05
N ASP A 207 -40.37 2.60 -17.08
CA ASP A 207 -40.55 1.72 -18.22
C ASP A 207 -40.41 0.24 -17.86
N LYS A 208 -39.33 -0.12 -17.17
CA LYS A 208 -39.08 -1.49 -16.70
C LYS A 208 -40.13 -1.93 -15.69
N SER A 209 -40.61 -1.03 -14.82
CA SER A 209 -41.71 -1.33 -13.90
C SER A 209 -43.02 -1.62 -14.63
N ARG A 210 -43.35 -0.86 -15.69
CA ARG A 210 -44.51 -1.17 -16.54
C ARG A 210 -44.35 -2.52 -17.24
N ARG A 211 -43.17 -2.84 -17.77
CA ARG A 211 -42.89 -4.13 -18.42
C ARG A 211 -43.00 -5.30 -17.44
N LEU A 212 -42.47 -5.15 -16.23
CA LEU A 212 -42.56 -6.14 -15.17
C LEU A 212 -44.02 -6.43 -14.78
N LYS A 213 -44.85 -5.39 -14.64
CA LYS A 213 -46.29 -5.53 -14.35
C LYS A 213 -47.04 -6.26 -15.46
N LYS A 214 -46.73 -5.97 -16.73
CA LYS A 214 -47.31 -6.68 -17.89
C LYS A 214 -46.95 -8.16 -17.86
N LEU A 215 -45.66 -8.48 -17.71
CA LEU A 215 -45.18 -9.86 -17.68
C LEU A 215 -45.74 -10.65 -16.48
N GLY A 216 -45.83 -10.01 -15.31
CA GLY A 216 -46.47 -10.62 -14.14
C GLY A 216 -47.96 -10.93 -14.36
N THR A 217 -48.66 -10.07 -15.10
CA THR A 217 -50.07 -10.30 -15.46
C THR A 217 -50.21 -11.45 -16.47
N GLU A 218 -49.31 -11.54 -17.46
CA GLU A 218 -49.26 -12.65 -18.42
C GLU A 218 -48.99 -14.00 -17.72
N LEU A 219 -48.01 -14.04 -16.80
CA LEU A 219 -47.73 -15.23 -16.00
C LEU A 219 -48.91 -15.67 -15.15
N ALA A 220 -49.59 -14.72 -14.50
CA ALA A 220 -50.78 -15.01 -13.70
C ALA A 220 -51.91 -15.64 -14.54
N ALA A 221 -52.03 -15.30 -15.83
CA ALA A 221 -53.04 -15.85 -16.73
C ALA A 221 -52.75 -17.30 -17.18
N ILE A 222 -51.49 -17.74 -17.14
CA ILE A 222 -51.05 -19.06 -17.67
C ILE A 222 -50.64 -20.07 -16.58
N ARG A 223 -50.53 -19.65 -15.31
CA ARG A 223 -50.00 -20.43 -14.18
C ARG A 223 -50.56 -21.85 -14.00
N ASP A 224 -51.84 -22.05 -14.27
CA ASP A 224 -52.54 -23.32 -13.99
C ASP A 224 -52.89 -24.08 -15.28
N ARG A 225 -52.13 -23.87 -16.37
CA ARG A 225 -52.33 -24.51 -17.68
C ARG A 225 -51.15 -25.41 -18.04
N SER A 226 -51.34 -26.72 -17.89
CA SER A 226 -50.29 -27.74 -18.10
C SER A 226 -49.61 -27.73 -19.49
N HIS A 227 -50.25 -27.20 -20.53
CA HIS A 227 -49.63 -27.06 -21.86
C HIS A 227 -48.76 -25.80 -22.00
N LEU A 228 -48.70 -24.95 -20.98
CA LEU A 228 -47.95 -23.69 -20.94
C LEU A 228 -46.87 -23.67 -19.86
N ASP A 229 -46.51 -24.83 -19.28
CA ASP A 229 -45.50 -24.93 -18.23
C ASP A 229 -44.14 -24.36 -18.67
N ALA A 230 -43.68 -24.67 -19.88
CA ALA A 230 -42.42 -24.14 -20.41
C ALA A 230 -42.43 -22.60 -20.60
N PRO A 231 -43.43 -21.99 -21.28
CA PRO A 231 -43.59 -20.54 -21.30
C PRO A 231 -43.72 -19.88 -19.92
N TYR A 232 -44.35 -20.56 -18.96
CA TYR A 232 -44.46 -20.06 -17.58
C TYR A 232 -43.09 -20.02 -16.87
N GLU A 233 -42.28 -21.09 -16.97
CA GLU A 233 -40.94 -21.12 -16.38
C GLU A 233 -40.02 -20.05 -16.99
N GLU A 234 -40.06 -19.86 -18.31
CA GLU A 234 -39.27 -18.83 -18.99
C GLU A 234 -39.70 -17.42 -18.55
N GLY A 235 -41.01 -17.15 -18.54
CA GLY A 235 -41.51 -15.86 -18.08
C GLY A 235 -41.20 -15.60 -16.60
N ALA A 236 -41.24 -16.62 -15.74
CA ALA A 236 -40.89 -16.50 -14.32
C ALA A 236 -39.42 -16.10 -14.13
N ARG A 237 -38.49 -16.66 -14.93
CA ARG A 237 -37.08 -16.26 -14.94
C ARG A 237 -36.92 -14.80 -15.37
N LEU A 238 -37.59 -14.39 -16.45
CA LEU A 238 -37.56 -13.01 -16.94
C LEU A 238 -38.12 -12.01 -15.91
N VAL A 239 -39.19 -12.37 -15.18
CA VAL A 239 -39.71 -11.56 -14.06
C VAL A 239 -38.68 -11.40 -12.97
N ALA A 240 -38.01 -12.48 -12.57
CA ALA A 240 -36.99 -12.43 -11.53
C ALA A 240 -35.78 -11.56 -11.95
N GLU A 241 -35.31 -11.72 -13.18
CA GLU A 241 -34.22 -10.91 -13.74
C GLU A 241 -34.57 -9.42 -13.79
N LEU A 242 -35.74 -9.09 -14.37
CA LEU A 242 -36.18 -7.71 -14.50
C LEU A 242 -36.47 -7.07 -13.13
N SER A 243 -36.93 -7.84 -12.15
CA SER A 243 -37.08 -7.36 -10.76
C SER A 243 -35.73 -7.02 -10.15
N GLY A 244 -34.73 -7.90 -10.29
CA GLY A 244 -33.38 -7.65 -9.79
C GLY A 244 -32.70 -6.46 -10.47
N GLU A 245 -32.92 -6.27 -11.78
CA GLU A 245 -32.46 -5.08 -12.50
C GLU A 245 -33.14 -3.80 -11.97
N LEU A 246 -34.45 -3.84 -11.76
CA LEU A 246 -35.23 -2.72 -11.24
C LEU A 246 -34.78 -2.32 -9.83
N ASP A 247 -34.46 -3.30 -8.97
CA ASP A 247 -33.94 -3.04 -7.62
C ASP A 247 -32.56 -2.38 -7.66
N ARG A 248 -31.67 -2.81 -8.57
CA ARG A 248 -30.36 -2.15 -8.78
C ARG A 248 -30.53 -0.72 -9.27
N LEU A 249 -31.44 -0.47 -10.22
CA LEU A 249 -31.71 0.87 -10.73
C LEU A 249 -32.27 1.79 -9.65
N ARG A 250 -33.21 1.30 -8.84
CA ARG A 250 -33.78 2.04 -7.70
C ARG A 250 -32.73 2.34 -6.62
N ALA A 251 -31.89 1.36 -6.29
CA ALA A 251 -30.78 1.58 -5.35
C ALA A 251 -29.82 2.65 -5.88
N ARG A 252 -29.49 2.62 -7.17
CA ARG A 252 -28.65 3.64 -7.80
C ARG A 252 -29.30 5.02 -7.78
N LEU A 253 -30.60 5.11 -8.11
CA LEU A 253 -31.34 6.36 -8.06
C LEU A 253 -31.32 6.96 -6.64
N ALA A 254 -31.58 6.15 -5.61
CA ALA A 254 -31.57 6.60 -4.22
C ALA A 254 -30.18 7.13 -3.80
N THR A 255 -29.10 6.44 -4.20
CA THR A 255 -27.74 6.91 -3.97
C THR A 255 -27.46 8.23 -4.69
N ASP A 256 -27.82 8.35 -5.97
CA ASP A 256 -27.58 9.56 -6.76
C ASP A 256 -28.38 10.76 -6.19
N GLU A 257 -29.62 10.55 -5.74
CA GLU A 257 -30.43 11.56 -5.06
C GLU A 257 -29.76 12.03 -3.76
N ALA A 258 -29.29 11.11 -2.92
CA ALA A 258 -28.59 11.44 -1.68
C ALA A 258 -27.28 12.22 -1.94
N VAL A 259 -26.49 11.81 -2.95
CA VAL A 259 -25.28 12.54 -3.33
C VAL A 259 -25.61 13.94 -3.83
N SER A 260 -26.68 14.11 -4.61
CA SER A 260 -27.13 15.43 -5.11
C SER A 260 -27.53 16.37 -3.97
N GLU A 261 -28.18 15.84 -2.93
CA GLU A 261 -28.53 16.59 -1.71
C GLU A 261 -27.27 17.01 -0.95
N SER A 262 -26.35 16.07 -0.70
CA SER A 262 -25.08 16.39 -0.03
C SER A 262 -24.23 17.41 -0.79
N LEU A 263 -24.27 17.40 -2.13
CA LEU A 263 -23.58 18.42 -2.94
C LEU A 263 -24.22 19.81 -2.79
N GLU A 264 -25.54 19.90 -2.61
CA GLU A 264 -26.20 21.20 -2.35
C GLU A 264 -25.83 21.72 -0.96
N GLU A 265 -25.90 20.86 0.07
CA GLU A 265 -25.48 21.22 1.43
C GLU A 265 -24.03 21.70 1.46
N TYR A 266 -23.15 21.03 0.72
CA TYR A 266 -21.76 21.43 0.60
C TYR A 266 -21.59 22.77 -0.15
N ALA A 267 -22.35 22.99 -1.22
CA ALA A 267 -22.37 24.28 -1.93
C ALA A 267 -22.84 25.42 -1.02
N ASP A 268 -23.85 25.18 -0.17
CA ASP A 268 -24.34 26.16 0.79
C ASP A 268 -23.30 26.51 1.87
N ARG A 269 -22.58 25.52 2.39
CA ARG A 269 -21.44 25.75 3.30
C ARG A 269 -20.37 26.62 2.66
N LEU A 270 -20.02 26.36 1.40
CA LEU A 270 -19.04 27.17 0.67
C LEU A 270 -19.54 28.61 0.43
N ARG A 271 -20.82 28.79 0.11
CA ARG A 271 -21.44 30.14 0.00
C ARG A 271 -21.42 30.91 1.32
N ALA A 272 -21.55 30.20 2.45
CA ALA A 272 -21.41 30.78 3.78
C ALA A 272 -19.96 31.12 4.17
N GLY A 273 -18.98 30.80 3.31
CA GLY A 273 -17.56 31.03 3.56
C GLY A 273 -16.92 29.99 4.46
N GLU A 274 -17.60 28.87 4.75
CA GLU A 274 -16.99 27.76 5.48
C GLU A 274 -15.93 27.08 4.61
N ARG A 275 -14.82 26.70 5.24
CA ARG A 275 -13.77 25.89 4.61
C ARG A 275 -13.74 24.53 5.25
N ASP A 276 -13.42 23.51 4.46
CA ASP A 276 -13.22 22.17 5.00
C ASP A 276 -12.04 22.11 5.96
N PRO A 277 -11.94 21.06 6.80
CA PRO A 277 -10.78 20.87 7.65
C PRO A 277 -9.49 20.83 6.81
N ALA A 278 -8.47 21.59 7.21
CA ALA A 278 -7.22 21.76 6.46
C ALA A 278 -6.47 20.44 6.16
N ARG A 279 -6.74 19.39 6.95
CA ARG A 279 -6.06 18.08 6.91
C ARG A 279 -6.97 16.93 6.47
N ALA A 280 -8.17 17.20 5.94
CA ALA A 280 -9.14 16.17 5.58
C ALA A 280 -8.63 15.19 4.51
N HIS A 281 -7.71 15.63 3.64
CA HIS A 281 -7.11 14.82 2.59
C HIS A 281 -5.95 13.94 3.08
N ILE A 282 -5.44 14.15 4.29
CA ILE A 282 -4.25 13.45 4.79
C ILE A 282 -4.65 12.09 5.34
N SER A 283 -4.25 11.02 4.67
CA SER A 283 -4.40 9.64 5.17
C SER A 283 -3.25 9.23 6.06
N ARG A 284 -2.03 9.71 5.77
CA ARG A 284 -0.80 9.43 6.52
C ARG A 284 -0.02 10.71 6.74
N ALA A 285 -0.04 11.22 7.96
CA ALA A 285 0.65 12.46 8.31
C ALA A 285 2.17 12.22 8.49
N HIS A 286 2.99 13.13 7.96
CA HIS A 286 4.41 13.22 8.33
C HIS A 286 4.48 13.68 9.78
N ARG A 287 4.79 12.78 10.69
CA ARG A 287 5.03 13.13 12.09
C ARG A 287 6.42 12.66 12.50
N PRO A 288 7.13 13.45 13.30
CA PRO A 288 8.36 12.98 13.90
C PRO A 288 8.04 11.76 14.77
N ALA A 289 8.98 10.82 14.80
CA ALA A 289 8.89 9.63 15.62
C ALA A 289 8.89 10.02 17.10
N SER A 290 8.12 9.29 17.88
CA SER A 290 8.10 9.43 19.34
C SER A 290 9.42 8.93 19.95
N GLU A 291 9.74 9.38 21.16
CA GLU A 291 10.97 8.95 21.85
C GLU A 291 11.07 7.43 21.99
N ASP A 292 9.95 6.75 22.21
CA ASP A 292 9.90 5.29 22.38
C ASP A 292 10.25 4.57 21.07
N GLU A 293 9.71 5.05 19.93
CA GLU A 293 10.02 4.52 18.60
C GLU A 293 11.51 4.70 18.25
N LEU A 294 12.09 5.86 18.60
CA LEU A 294 13.50 6.15 18.37
C LEU A 294 14.41 5.28 19.24
N ARG A 295 14.06 5.04 20.50
CA ARG A 295 14.83 4.13 21.38
C ARG A 295 14.84 2.72 20.81
N VAL A 296 13.68 2.20 20.41
CA VAL A 296 13.59 0.86 19.78
C VAL A 296 14.39 0.80 18.48
N SER A 297 14.34 1.84 17.65
CA SER A 297 15.11 1.92 16.40
C SER A 297 16.63 1.93 16.65
N ARG A 298 17.13 2.71 17.60
CA ARG A 298 18.57 2.73 17.93
C ARG A 298 19.06 1.40 18.49
N VAL A 299 18.24 0.73 19.30
CA VAL A 299 18.56 -0.63 19.77
C VAL A 299 18.55 -1.61 18.60
N ALA A 300 17.61 -1.50 17.67
CA ALA A 300 17.54 -2.34 16.48
C ALA A 300 18.76 -2.13 15.56
N GLU A 301 19.19 -0.88 15.36
CA GLU A 301 20.38 -0.53 14.57
C GLU A 301 21.66 -1.07 15.22
N GLY A 302 21.82 -0.88 16.54
CA GLY A 302 22.93 -1.46 17.30
C GLY A 302 22.94 -2.99 17.26
N TRP A 303 21.77 -3.63 17.35
CA TRP A 303 21.63 -5.07 17.20
C TRP A 303 22.01 -5.54 15.79
N ALA A 304 21.54 -4.87 14.73
CA ALA A 304 21.88 -5.21 13.35
C ALA A 304 23.40 -5.12 13.10
N ALA A 305 24.06 -4.10 13.63
CA ALA A 305 25.51 -3.93 13.50
C ALA A 305 26.31 -5.04 14.24
N ILE A 306 25.88 -5.43 15.44
CA ILE A 306 26.61 -6.39 16.28
C ILE A 306 26.33 -7.84 15.87
N SER A 307 25.09 -8.14 15.47
CA SER A 307 24.59 -9.49 15.28
C SER A 307 25.31 -10.27 14.17
N VAL A 308 25.69 -9.62 13.07
CA VAL A 308 26.46 -10.27 11.99
C VAL A 308 27.84 -10.69 12.49
N SER A 309 28.54 -9.83 13.22
CA SER A 309 29.85 -10.14 13.81
C SER A 309 29.74 -11.25 14.86
N LEU A 310 28.71 -11.20 15.71
CA LEU A 310 28.46 -12.23 16.72
C LEU A 310 28.14 -13.58 16.07
N MET A 311 27.33 -13.58 15.01
CA MET A 311 26.98 -14.79 14.24
C MET A 311 28.22 -15.42 13.58
N LEU A 312 29.12 -14.61 13.01
CA LEU A 312 30.38 -15.09 12.44
C LEU A 312 31.30 -15.69 13.51
N ILE A 313 31.42 -15.04 14.68
CA ILE A 313 32.23 -15.55 15.79
C ILE A 313 31.65 -16.86 16.33
N SER A 314 30.32 -16.92 16.53
CA SER A 314 29.63 -18.14 16.95
C SER A 314 29.81 -19.27 15.93
N PHE A 315 29.68 -18.99 14.63
CA PHE A 315 29.89 -19.97 13.58
C PHE A 315 31.31 -20.56 13.59
N VAL A 316 32.33 -19.69 13.70
CA VAL A 316 33.73 -20.13 13.77
C VAL A 316 33.99 -20.95 15.04
N GLY A 317 33.45 -20.53 16.19
CA GLY A 317 33.56 -21.29 17.43
C GLY A 317 32.96 -22.69 17.32
N ILE A 318 31.74 -22.80 16.77
CA ILE A 318 31.06 -24.09 16.62
C ILE A 318 31.81 -25.00 15.64
N ALA A 319 32.34 -24.45 14.54
CA ALA A 319 33.16 -25.19 13.57
C ALA A 319 34.45 -25.76 14.17
N MET A 320 34.99 -25.12 15.21
CA MET A 320 36.21 -25.55 15.89
C MET A 320 35.96 -26.58 17.01
N PHE A 321 34.85 -26.48 17.75
CA PHE A 321 34.66 -27.26 18.98
C PHE A 321 33.63 -28.39 18.89
N GLU A 322 32.58 -28.31 18.05
CA GLU A 322 31.52 -29.33 17.97
C GLU A 322 31.08 -29.63 16.53
N ARG A 323 31.97 -30.25 15.75
CA ARG A 323 31.70 -30.61 14.34
C ARG A 323 30.47 -31.51 14.15
N GLU A 324 30.16 -32.36 15.12
CA GLU A 324 29.04 -33.31 15.04
C GLU A 324 27.66 -32.62 15.16
N HIS A 325 27.61 -31.42 15.74
CA HIS A 325 26.37 -30.64 15.94
C HIS A 325 26.29 -29.38 15.08
N LEU A 326 27.17 -29.25 14.07
CA LEU A 326 27.25 -28.06 13.22
C LEU A 326 25.91 -27.66 12.60
N ILE A 327 25.16 -28.62 12.08
CA ILE A 327 23.90 -28.35 11.37
C ILE A 327 22.81 -27.89 12.35
N SER A 328 22.67 -28.55 13.50
CA SER A 328 21.65 -28.17 14.50
C SER A 328 21.93 -26.80 15.13
N MET A 329 23.20 -26.52 15.44
CA MET A 329 23.63 -25.22 15.95
C MET A 329 23.51 -24.09 14.93
N LEU A 330 23.79 -24.36 13.64
CA LEU A 330 23.60 -23.40 12.56
C LEU A 330 22.11 -23.05 12.41
N VAL A 331 21.24 -24.06 12.37
CA VAL A 331 19.78 -23.87 12.29
C VAL A 331 19.27 -23.08 13.49
N PHE A 332 19.74 -23.41 14.70
CA PHE A 332 19.38 -22.66 15.91
C PHE A 332 19.84 -21.20 15.85
N SER A 333 21.07 -20.95 15.40
CA SER A 333 21.63 -19.59 15.30
C SER A 333 20.86 -18.73 14.29
N ILE A 334 20.52 -19.30 13.13
CA ILE A 334 19.70 -18.63 12.10
C ILE A 334 18.28 -18.37 12.64
N ALA A 335 17.67 -19.35 13.32
CA ALA A 335 16.34 -19.20 13.90
C ALA A 335 16.31 -18.15 15.03
N PHE A 336 17.32 -18.15 15.89
CA PHE A 336 17.47 -17.17 16.97
C PHE A 336 17.68 -15.76 16.41
N PHE A 337 18.52 -15.61 15.39
CA PHE A 337 18.71 -14.34 14.69
C PHE A 337 17.39 -13.82 14.11
N ALA A 338 16.67 -14.66 13.36
CA ALA A 338 15.39 -14.29 12.76
C ALA A 338 14.33 -13.94 13.83
N PHE A 339 14.35 -14.64 14.98
CA PHE A 339 13.49 -14.34 16.12
C PHE A 339 13.77 -12.97 16.72
N VAL A 340 15.04 -12.65 17.01
CA VAL A 340 15.40 -11.36 17.59
C VAL A 340 15.15 -10.22 16.60
N GLU A 341 15.48 -10.40 15.32
CA GLU A 341 15.27 -9.40 14.27
C GLU A 341 13.80 -9.01 14.13
N ALA A 342 12.88 -9.99 14.10
CA ALA A 342 11.47 -9.63 13.96
C ALA A 342 10.81 -9.16 15.27
N GLY A 343 11.42 -9.45 16.43
CA GLY A 343 11.05 -8.87 17.72
C GLY A 343 11.29 -7.36 17.75
N PHE A 344 12.43 -6.92 17.21
CA PHE A 344 12.75 -5.48 17.08
C PHE A 344 11.90 -4.76 16.02
N ARG A 345 11.39 -5.45 15.00
CA ARG A 345 10.58 -4.85 13.92
C ARG A 345 9.12 -4.55 14.28
N GLY A 346 8.71 -4.67 15.55
CA GLY A 346 7.31 -4.47 15.97
C GLY A 346 6.32 -5.47 15.35
N ARG A 347 6.82 -6.49 14.65
CA ARG A 347 6.06 -7.54 13.98
C ARG A 347 5.93 -8.78 14.86
N LEU A 348 5.90 -8.62 16.19
CA LEU A 348 5.82 -9.72 17.17
C LEU A 348 4.67 -10.70 16.85
N VAL A 349 3.52 -10.19 16.40
CA VAL A 349 2.38 -11.04 16.02
C VAL A 349 2.69 -11.90 14.79
N ASN A 350 3.31 -11.31 13.76
CA ASN A 350 3.72 -12.03 12.56
C ASN A 350 4.94 -12.94 12.81
N LEU A 351 5.81 -12.58 13.76
CA LEU A 351 6.95 -13.38 14.19
C LEU A 351 6.49 -14.62 14.93
N VAL A 352 5.58 -14.53 15.89
CA VAL A 352 5.09 -15.69 16.63
C VAL A 352 4.46 -16.70 15.67
N SER A 353 3.70 -16.22 14.69
CA SER A 353 3.15 -17.08 13.63
C SER A 353 4.24 -17.67 12.73
N SER A 354 5.18 -16.86 12.22
CA SER A 354 6.27 -17.34 11.35
C SER A 354 7.25 -18.27 12.06
N ALA A 355 7.52 -18.03 13.35
CA ALA A 355 8.37 -18.86 14.20
C ALA A 355 7.67 -20.17 14.54
N ASN A 356 6.36 -20.17 14.85
CA ASN A 356 5.60 -21.42 15.01
C ASN A 356 5.60 -22.24 13.72
N ILE A 357 5.45 -21.59 12.57
CA ILE A 357 5.50 -22.26 11.26
C ILE A 357 6.91 -22.82 11.03
N GLY A 358 7.96 -22.03 11.28
CA GLY A 358 9.36 -22.47 11.16
C GLY A 358 9.70 -23.64 12.08
N LEU A 359 9.32 -23.57 13.36
CA LEU A 359 9.48 -24.65 14.33
C LEU A 359 8.68 -25.88 13.94
N ALA A 360 7.46 -25.73 13.42
CA ALA A 360 6.65 -26.85 12.94
C ALA A 360 7.30 -27.52 11.72
N VAL A 361 7.87 -26.75 10.79
CA VAL A 361 8.61 -27.29 9.64
C VAL A 361 9.87 -28.02 10.10
N VAL A 362 10.66 -27.43 10.99
CA VAL A 362 11.87 -28.07 11.54
C VAL A 362 11.52 -29.34 12.30
N ALA A 363 10.49 -29.31 13.16
CA ALA A 363 10.01 -30.48 13.87
C ALA A 363 9.52 -31.57 12.91
N THR A 364 8.82 -31.19 11.83
CA THR A 364 8.36 -32.13 10.79
C THR A 364 9.55 -32.77 10.07
N LEU A 365 10.57 -31.99 9.72
CA LEU A 365 11.78 -32.50 9.07
C LEU A 365 12.57 -33.44 9.99
N ILE A 366 12.69 -33.11 11.28
CA ILE A 366 13.31 -33.98 12.28
C ILE A 366 12.54 -35.29 12.40
N ILE A 367 11.20 -35.24 12.47
CA ILE A 367 10.36 -36.44 12.53
C ILE A 367 10.52 -37.28 11.26
N ILE A 368 10.54 -36.67 10.08
CA ILE A 368 10.73 -37.38 8.81
C ILE A 368 12.10 -38.05 8.76
N TYR A 369 13.16 -37.37 9.21
CA TYR A 369 14.51 -37.90 9.20
C TYR A 369 14.68 -39.04 10.21
N GLU A 370 14.29 -38.81 11.47
CA GLU A 370 14.47 -39.77 12.56
C GLU A 370 13.57 -41.01 12.38
N PHE A 371 12.33 -40.81 11.92
CA PHE A 371 11.32 -41.87 11.81
C PHE A 371 11.07 -42.33 10.37
N PHE A 372 11.98 -42.05 9.44
CA PHE A 372 11.81 -42.33 8.01
C PHE A 372 11.32 -43.76 7.73
N TRP A 373 11.99 -44.75 8.32
CA TRP A 373 11.65 -46.16 8.11
C TRP A 373 10.32 -46.56 8.75
N GLN A 374 9.98 -46.04 9.93
CA GLN A 374 8.65 -46.30 10.51
C GLN A 374 7.55 -45.68 9.66
N LEU A 375 7.76 -44.48 9.09
CA LEU A 375 6.82 -43.83 8.18
C LEU A 375 6.63 -44.64 6.88
N VAL A 376 7.69 -45.19 6.31
CA VAL A 376 7.61 -46.08 5.13
C VAL A 376 6.81 -47.35 5.47
N VAL A 377 7.08 -47.99 6.61
CA VAL A 377 6.34 -49.18 7.05
C VAL A 377 4.86 -48.86 7.27
N ALA A 378 4.55 -47.73 7.92
CA ALA A 378 3.19 -47.27 8.13
C ALA A 378 2.45 -47.01 6.81
N ALA A 379 3.12 -46.39 5.83
CA ALA A 379 2.56 -46.13 4.51
C ALA A 379 2.25 -47.44 3.75
N VAL A 380 3.18 -48.41 3.78
CA VAL A 380 2.97 -49.73 3.17
C VAL A 380 1.82 -50.47 3.84
N LEU A 381 1.70 -50.40 5.17
CA LEU A 381 0.58 -50.98 5.91
C LEU A 381 -0.75 -50.34 5.53
N VAL A 382 -0.81 -49.00 5.40
CA VAL A 382 -2.02 -48.28 4.96
C VAL A 382 -2.42 -48.71 3.55
N VAL A 383 -1.47 -48.79 2.62
CA VAL A 383 -1.73 -49.27 1.25
C VAL A 383 -2.20 -50.73 1.26
N GLY A 384 -1.57 -51.58 2.05
CA GLY A 384 -1.98 -52.98 2.20
C GLY A 384 -3.40 -53.13 2.78
N LEU A 385 -3.74 -52.36 3.80
CA LEU A 385 -5.09 -52.28 4.37
C LEU A 385 -6.11 -51.76 3.37
N TYR A 386 -5.74 -50.75 2.58
CA TYR A 386 -6.59 -50.19 1.54
C TYR A 386 -6.90 -51.24 0.46
N VAL A 387 -5.89 -51.94 -0.06
CA VAL A 387 -6.06 -53.02 -1.05
C VAL A 387 -6.88 -54.17 -0.48
N LEU A 388 -6.65 -54.55 0.77
CA LEU A 388 -7.42 -55.60 1.42
C LEU A 388 -8.90 -55.20 1.60
N TRP A 389 -9.16 -53.95 1.97
CA TRP A 389 -10.50 -53.39 2.06
C TRP A 389 -11.21 -53.37 0.69
N ASP A 390 -10.50 -52.97 -0.37
CA ASP A 390 -11.02 -52.94 -1.73
C ASP A 390 -11.36 -54.36 -2.23
N ASN A 391 -10.46 -55.32 -2.02
CA ASN A 391 -10.68 -56.73 -2.37
C ASN A 391 -11.87 -57.35 -1.60
N VAL A 392 -12.01 -57.06 -0.30
CA VAL A 392 -13.15 -57.54 0.50
C VAL A 392 -14.46 -56.91 0.04
N ARG A 393 -14.42 -55.64 -0.39
CA ARG A 393 -15.57 -54.95 -0.98
C ARG A 393 -15.97 -55.54 -2.32
N GLU A 394 -15.02 -55.93 -3.17
CA GLU A 394 -15.29 -56.60 -4.44
C GLU A 394 -15.89 -58.00 -4.25
N LEU A 395 -15.43 -58.78 -3.27
CA LEU A 395 -15.99 -60.10 -2.93
C LEU A 395 -17.42 -60.06 -2.36
N ARG A 396 -17.90 -58.88 -1.95
CA ARG A 396 -19.27 -58.67 -1.44
C ARG A 396 -20.27 -58.25 -2.53
N ARG A 397 -19.82 -58.06 -3.77
CA ARG A 397 -20.67 -57.98 -4.97
C ARG A 397 -20.74 -59.35 -5.62
#